data_AF-C5B455-F1
#
_entry.id   AF-C5B455-F1
#
_cell.length_a   1.000
_cell.length_b   1.000
_cell.length_c   1.000
_cell.angle_alpha   90.00
_cell.angle_beta   90.00
_cell.angle_gamma   90.00
#
_symmetry.space_group_name_H-M   'P 1'
#
loop_
_entity.id
_entity.type
_entity.pdbx_description
1 polymer ?
#
loop_
_entity_poly.entity_id
_entity_poly.type
_entity_poly.pdbx_seq_one_letter_code
_entity_poly.pdbx_strand_id
1 'polypeptide(L)'
;MNSMIQWMRHADPMAERSVKPPPRRRSFEAPLIELLRPFGYWPQPLSIEQAFEIFRWMVATGASKPEYTSQLQWGRAGVPELLSSSSGLSHDRVEPIVSIEDLRRRFHMAILARPQSRGQELWRQEHDIGPTSVVNVPSPTFKPFAGAPHLGWRSEQTIHDDLKRMFEGSAGTQMVVSLNSQHEGCRTLHGVRISVHPEYGFGIAIRYGDTHPTDWGSSWDEPIARTREGETFLQTLARARDVFDCLVHGHSNECDLGDMQRYYKPEHVSRQVAALHGRAPTEAASSPAPC
;
A
#
# COMPACT_ATOMS: atom_id res chain seq x y z
N MET A 1 -54.65 -1.69 35.99
CA MET A 1 -53.30 -1.28 36.41
C MET A 1 -52.31 -2.36 36.00
N ASN A 2 -51.41 -1.98 35.08
CA ASN A 2 -50.06 -2.47 34.76
C ASN A 2 -49.62 -3.95 34.91
N SER A 3 -48.80 -4.32 33.90
CA SER A 3 -47.55 -5.13 34.00
C SER A 3 -47.74 -6.66 34.05
N MET A 4 -46.96 -7.54 33.40
CA MET A 4 -45.61 -7.46 32.82
C MET A 4 -45.37 -8.71 31.93
N ILE A 5 -44.69 -8.50 30.79
CA ILE A 5 -43.52 -9.23 30.28
C ILE A 5 -43.43 -10.76 30.50
N GLN A 6 -43.47 -11.52 29.40
CA GLN A 6 -42.47 -12.56 29.11
C GLN A 6 -42.45 -12.92 27.61
N TRP A 7 -41.56 -12.27 26.86
CA TRP A 7 -41.09 -12.78 25.57
C TRP A 7 -39.63 -13.20 25.77
N MET A 8 -39.41 -14.51 25.86
CA MET A 8 -38.07 -15.11 25.82
C MET A 8 -37.94 -15.98 24.57
N ARG A 9 -36.96 -15.59 23.75
CA ARG A 9 -36.03 -16.47 23.04
C ARG A 9 -36.62 -17.40 21.96
N HIS A 10 -36.61 -16.89 20.74
CA HIS A 10 -35.90 -17.56 19.65
C HIS A 10 -35.20 -16.48 18.81
N ALA A 11 -33.94 -16.23 19.16
CA ALA A 11 -33.04 -15.56 18.23
C ALA A 11 -32.71 -16.61 17.16
N ASP A 12 -33.22 -16.39 15.95
CA ASP A 12 -32.73 -17.09 14.77
C ASP A 12 -31.21 -16.90 14.69
N PRO A 13 -30.42 -17.97 14.51
CA PRO A 13 -29.01 -17.81 14.21
C PRO A 13 -28.93 -17.10 12.87
N MET A 14 -28.42 -15.87 12.89
CA MET A 14 -28.12 -15.12 11.68
C MET A 14 -27.21 -15.98 10.80
N ALA A 15 -27.80 -16.52 9.74
CA ALA A 15 -27.06 -16.98 8.59
C ALA A 15 -26.06 -15.88 8.24
N GLU A 16 -24.77 -16.20 8.31
CA GLU A 16 -23.71 -15.46 7.64
C GLU A 16 -24.14 -15.29 6.19
N ARG A 17 -24.76 -14.14 5.90
CA ARG A 17 -24.92 -13.69 4.53
C ARG A 17 -23.50 -13.51 4.05
N SER A 18 -23.03 -14.48 3.27
CA SER A 18 -21.90 -14.32 2.37
C SER A 18 -22.18 -13.07 1.53
N VAL A 19 -21.71 -11.92 2.00
CA VAL A 19 -21.78 -10.66 1.28
C VAL A 19 -20.83 -10.84 0.12
N LYS A 20 -21.37 -11.19 -1.05
CA LYS A 20 -20.57 -11.22 -2.28
C LYS A 20 -19.84 -9.88 -2.39
N PRO A 21 -18.51 -9.87 -2.59
CA PRO A 21 -17.77 -8.63 -2.72
C PRO A 21 -18.39 -7.79 -3.85
N PRO A 22 -18.46 -6.46 -3.69
CA PRO A 22 -19.08 -5.60 -4.68
C PRO A 22 -18.40 -5.74 -6.05
N PRO A 23 -19.16 -5.55 -7.15
CA PRO A 23 -18.62 -5.70 -8.49
C PRO A 23 -17.46 -4.73 -8.72
N ARG A 24 -16.38 -5.27 -9.27
CA ARG A 24 -15.17 -4.51 -9.62
C ARG A 24 -15.20 -4.14 -11.08
N ARG A 25 -14.67 -2.96 -11.39
CA ARG A 25 -14.34 -2.64 -12.78
C ARG A 25 -13.17 -3.52 -13.22
N ARG A 26 -13.10 -3.89 -14.50
CA ARG A 26 -11.93 -4.59 -15.07
C ARG A 26 -10.87 -3.61 -15.59
N SER A 27 -11.33 -2.44 -16.01
CA SER A 27 -10.50 -1.31 -16.42
C SER A 27 -11.23 0.00 -16.15
N PHE A 28 -10.53 1.12 -16.23
CA PHE A 28 -11.13 2.45 -16.11
C PHE A 28 -10.38 3.47 -16.96
N GLU A 29 -11.10 4.45 -17.47
CA GLU A 29 -10.52 5.62 -18.13
C GLU A 29 -10.02 6.62 -17.10
N ALA A 30 -8.81 7.15 -17.33
CA ALA A 30 -8.14 8.09 -16.46
C ALA A 30 -7.68 9.30 -17.29
N PRO A 31 -8.40 10.43 -17.19
CA PRO A 31 -7.90 11.71 -17.70
C PRO A 31 -6.71 12.14 -16.83
N LEU A 32 -5.50 12.16 -17.39
CA LEU A 32 -4.28 12.38 -16.61
C LEU A 32 -4.20 13.79 -16.01
N ILE A 33 -4.93 14.75 -16.59
CA ILE A 33 -5.06 16.10 -16.02
C ILE A 33 -5.57 16.10 -14.58
N GLU A 34 -6.40 15.13 -14.20
CA GLU A 34 -6.99 15.04 -12.85
C GLU A 34 -5.94 14.76 -11.77
N LEU A 35 -4.83 14.11 -12.14
CA LEU A 35 -3.71 13.86 -11.23
C LEU A 35 -2.85 15.12 -11.00
N LEU A 36 -2.98 16.13 -11.87
CA LEU A 36 -2.20 17.37 -11.85
C LEU A 36 -2.95 18.56 -11.26
N ARG A 37 -4.27 18.46 -11.04
CA ARG A 37 -5.06 19.60 -10.59
C ARG A 37 -4.53 20.10 -9.23
N PRO A 38 -4.23 21.41 -9.09
CA PRO A 38 -3.68 21.95 -7.85
C PRO A 38 -4.74 22.10 -6.74
N PHE A 39 -6.03 22.22 -7.10
CA PHE A 39 -7.12 22.56 -6.20
C PHE A 39 -8.13 21.40 -6.05
N GLY A 40 -8.77 21.33 -4.87
CA GLY A 40 -9.76 20.31 -4.55
C GLY A 40 -9.19 19.14 -3.76
N TYR A 41 -10.06 18.18 -3.43
CA TYR A 41 -9.65 16.93 -2.79
C TYR A 41 -8.94 16.06 -3.83
N TRP A 42 -7.62 15.87 -3.71
CA TRP A 42 -6.87 15.03 -4.66
C TRP A 42 -7.07 13.54 -4.30
N PRO A 43 -7.29 12.63 -5.27
CA PRO A 43 -7.30 12.81 -6.73
C PRO A 43 -8.72 12.91 -7.36
N GLN A 44 -9.63 13.75 -6.87
CA GLN A 44 -10.99 13.86 -7.43
C GLN A 44 -10.99 14.32 -8.91
N PRO A 45 -11.78 13.68 -9.81
CA PRO A 45 -12.84 12.67 -9.58
C PRO A 45 -12.36 11.21 -9.52
N LEU A 46 -11.06 10.95 -9.63
CA LEU A 46 -10.49 9.62 -9.40
C LEU A 46 -10.51 9.30 -7.89
N SER A 47 -10.51 8.00 -7.58
CA SER A 47 -10.28 7.52 -6.21
C SER A 47 -8.80 7.36 -5.91
N ILE A 48 -8.45 7.26 -4.63
CA ILE A 48 -7.08 6.94 -4.20
C ILE A 48 -6.63 5.60 -4.80
N GLU A 49 -7.52 4.60 -4.83
CA GLU A 49 -7.25 3.30 -5.45
C GLU A 49 -6.85 3.44 -6.93
N GLN A 50 -7.62 4.22 -7.69
CA GLN A 50 -7.31 4.47 -9.09
C GLN A 50 -5.98 5.20 -9.27
N ALA A 51 -5.62 6.15 -8.39
CA ALA A 51 -4.32 6.78 -8.45
C ALA A 51 -3.19 5.77 -8.26
N PHE A 52 -3.24 4.90 -7.24
CA PHE A 52 -2.24 3.84 -7.08
C PHE A 52 -2.18 2.88 -8.29
N GLU A 53 -3.32 2.53 -8.88
CA GLU A 53 -3.37 1.68 -10.08
C GLU A 53 -2.86 2.36 -11.35
N ILE A 54 -3.11 3.66 -11.54
CA ILE A 54 -2.51 4.43 -12.65
C ILE A 54 -0.99 4.45 -12.47
N PHE A 55 -0.50 4.68 -11.25
CA PHE A 55 0.93 4.67 -10.99
C PHE A 55 1.52 3.27 -11.26
N ARG A 56 0.87 2.20 -10.80
CA ARG A 56 1.28 0.82 -11.12
C ARG A 56 1.34 0.56 -12.61
N TRP A 57 0.35 1.04 -13.37
CA TRP A 57 0.35 0.95 -14.84
C TRP A 57 1.52 1.72 -15.47
N MET A 58 1.83 2.92 -14.98
CA MET A 58 3.01 3.69 -15.43
C MET A 58 4.32 2.94 -15.14
N VAL A 59 4.46 2.35 -13.95
CA VAL A 59 5.62 1.54 -13.60
C VAL A 59 5.71 0.30 -14.49
N ALA A 60 4.59 -0.38 -14.76
CA ALA A 60 4.56 -1.58 -15.59
C ALA A 60 4.92 -1.30 -17.05
N THR A 61 4.34 -0.26 -17.65
CA THR A 61 4.68 0.16 -19.01
C THR A 61 6.12 0.63 -19.10
N GLY A 62 6.62 1.37 -18.11
CA GLY A 62 8.01 1.83 -18.07
C GLY A 62 9.05 0.74 -17.88
N ALA A 63 8.73 -0.32 -17.13
CA ALA A 63 9.60 -1.47 -16.92
C ALA A 63 9.56 -2.48 -18.07
N SER A 64 8.58 -2.36 -18.98
CA SER A 64 8.29 -3.38 -19.99
C SER A 64 9.36 -3.53 -21.06
N LYS A 65 10.19 -2.49 -21.29
CA LYS A 65 11.17 -2.49 -22.39
C LYS A 65 12.49 -1.80 -22.04
N PRO A 66 13.64 -2.39 -22.40
CA PRO A 66 14.96 -1.76 -22.21
C PRO A 66 15.12 -0.43 -22.94
N GLU A 67 14.39 -0.21 -24.03
CA GLU A 67 14.47 1.01 -24.86
C GLU A 67 14.00 2.28 -24.14
N TYR A 68 13.26 2.15 -23.04
CA TYR A 68 12.87 3.29 -22.21
C TYR A 68 13.97 3.74 -21.23
N THR A 69 15.11 3.04 -21.23
CA THR A 69 16.28 3.37 -20.41
C THR A 69 17.44 3.79 -21.31
N SER A 70 18.09 4.90 -20.96
CA SER A 70 19.30 5.36 -21.65
C SER A 70 20.48 5.44 -20.70
N GLN A 71 21.67 5.06 -21.19
CA GLN A 71 22.92 5.27 -20.48
C GLN A 71 23.36 6.73 -20.65
N LEU A 72 23.54 7.43 -19.53
CA LEU A 72 24.12 8.76 -19.46
C LEU A 72 25.57 8.68 -18.94
N GLN A 73 26.26 9.82 -18.95
CA GLN A 73 27.64 9.96 -18.49
C GLN A 73 27.82 9.50 -17.02
N TRP A 74 26.84 9.78 -16.16
CA TRP A 74 26.93 9.58 -14.71
C TRP A 74 26.01 8.46 -14.17
N GLY A 75 25.36 7.70 -15.06
CA GLY A 75 24.44 6.64 -14.66
C GLY A 75 23.38 6.36 -15.71
N ARG A 76 22.35 5.60 -15.34
CA ARG A 76 21.18 5.35 -16.20
C ARG A 76 20.06 6.33 -15.90
N ALA A 77 19.32 6.69 -16.94
CA ALA A 77 18.08 7.44 -16.83
C ALA A 77 16.99 6.76 -17.66
N GLY A 78 16.02 6.19 -16.97
CA GLY A 78 14.83 5.58 -17.53
C GLY A 78 13.57 5.96 -16.75
N VAL A 79 12.51 5.20 -16.95
CA VAL A 79 11.24 5.42 -16.26
C VAL A 79 11.34 5.19 -14.74
N PRO A 80 12.12 4.22 -14.22
CA PRO A 80 12.29 4.07 -12.77
C PRO A 80 12.82 5.33 -12.07
N GLU A 81 13.82 6.00 -12.65
CA GLU A 81 14.36 7.26 -12.12
C GLU A 81 13.30 8.38 -12.18
N LEU A 82 12.54 8.47 -13.28
CA LEU A 82 11.50 9.50 -13.46
C LEU A 82 10.33 9.35 -12.48
N LEU A 83 9.97 8.11 -12.14
CA LEU A 83 8.88 7.79 -11.22
C LEU A 83 9.34 7.70 -9.75
N SER A 84 10.64 7.83 -9.50
CA SER A 84 11.21 7.89 -8.16
C SER A 84 11.22 9.33 -7.64
N SER A 85 11.26 9.47 -6.32
CA SER A 85 11.21 10.78 -5.67
C SER A 85 12.57 11.48 -5.67
N SER A 86 13.66 10.71 -5.70
CA SER A 86 15.02 11.23 -5.71
C SER A 86 15.53 11.56 -7.11
N SER A 87 16.39 12.58 -7.19
CA SER A 87 17.09 12.96 -8.43
C SER A 87 18.29 12.05 -8.76
N GLY A 88 18.36 10.88 -8.13
CA GLY A 88 19.44 9.91 -8.33
C GLY A 88 19.39 9.29 -9.73
N LEU A 89 20.54 8.78 -10.17
CA LEU A 89 20.65 7.98 -11.40
C LEU A 89 20.86 6.52 -11.03
N SER A 90 20.50 5.61 -11.94
CA SER A 90 20.72 4.16 -11.81
C SER A 90 19.86 3.49 -10.73
N HIS A 91 18.55 3.73 -10.79
CA HIS A 91 17.58 3.01 -9.98
C HIS A 91 17.20 1.71 -10.67
N ASP A 92 17.53 0.57 -10.03
CA ASP A 92 17.07 -0.73 -10.53
C ASP A 92 15.55 -0.92 -10.40
N ARG A 93 14.90 -0.13 -9.53
CA ARG A 93 13.46 -0.16 -9.23
C ARG A 93 12.96 1.22 -8.82
N VAL A 94 11.66 1.45 -9.00
CA VAL A 94 10.99 2.65 -8.48
C VAL A 94 11.04 2.64 -6.96
N GLU A 95 11.45 3.76 -6.36
CA GLU A 95 11.49 3.92 -4.91
C GLU A 95 10.10 3.73 -4.29
N PRO A 96 9.99 3.16 -3.07
CA PRO A 96 8.70 3.05 -2.39
C PRO A 96 8.05 4.41 -2.17
N ILE A 97 6.73 4.49 -2.32
CA ILE A 97 5.91 5.66 -2.03
C ILE A 97 5.81 5.83 -0.51
N VAL A 98 6.07 7.03 0.00
CA VAL A 98 6.13 7.31 1.45
C VAL A 98 5.05 8.27 1.94
N SER A 99 4.28 8.89 1.04
CA SER A 99 3.10 9.68 1.38
C SER A 99 2.18 9.87 0.16
N ILE A 100 0.98 10.39 0.40
CA ILE A 100 0.06 10.76 -0.68
C ILE A 100 0.63 11.93 -1.51
N GLU A 101 1.31 12.87 -0.87
CA GLU A 101 1.96 13.99 -1.55
C GLU A 101 3.18 13.52 -2.38
N ASP A 102 3.91 12.50 -1.91
CA ASP A 102 4.95 11.84 -2.70
C ASP A 102 4.36 11.20 -3.97
N LEU A 103 3.28 10.43 -3.85
CA LEU A 103 2.58 9.87 -5.01
C LEU A 103 2.13 10.96 -5.99
N ARG A 104 1.54 12.04 -5.47
CA ARG A 104 1.13 13.19 -6.28
C ARG A 104 2.32 13.83 -7.00
N ARG A 105 3.43 14.07 -6.31
CA ARG A 105 4.66 14.62 -6.90
C ARG A 105 5.18 13.72 -8.02
N ARG A 106 5.14 12.40 -7.85
CA ARG A 106 5.59 11.46 -8.89
C ARG A 106 4.73 11.53 -10.14
N PHE A 107 3.43 11.81 -10.04
CA PHE A 107 2.62 12.10 -11.24
C PHE A 107 3.03 13.41 -11.93
N HIS A 108 3.35 14.46 -11.16
CA HIS A 108 3.88 15.68 -11.74
C HIS A 108 5.21 15.41 -12.46
N MET A 109 6.08 14.60 -11.89
CA MET A 109 7.32 14.19 -12.55
C MET A 109 7.06 13.35 -13.80
N ALA A 110 6.21 12.33 -13.69
CA ALA A 110 5.84 11.44 -14.78
C ALA A 110 5.25 12.19 -15.99
N ILE A 111 4.42 13.21 -15.75
CA ILE A 111 3.64 13.88 -16.80
C ILE A 111 4.26 15.21 -17.25
N LEU A 112 4.82 16.00 -16.33
CA LEU A 112 5.24 17.39 -16.60
C LEU A 112 6.76 17.58 -16.65
N ALA A 113 7.55 16.79 -15.93
CA ALA A 113 8.99 17.03 -15.88
C ALA A 113 9.62 16.87 -17.26
N ARG A 114 10.65 17.67 -17.55
CA ARG A 114 11.43 17.51 -18.79
C ARG A 114 12.07 16.11 -18.81
N PRO A 115 11.92 15.33 -19.89
CA PRO A 115 12.63 14.06 -20.01
C PRO A 115 14.14 14.26 -19.90
N GLN A 116 14.79 13.42 -19.11
CA GLN A 116 16.24 13.36 -18.97
C GLN A 116 16.90 12.45 -20.02
N SER A 117 16.10 11.60 -20.68
CA SER A 117 16.57 10.71 -21.74
C SER A 117 15.55 10.55 -22.86
N ARG A 118 16.04 10.13 -24.03
CA ARG A 118 15.18 9.79 -25.18
C ARG A 118 14.26 8.61 -24.86
N GLY A 119 14.69 7.68 -24.00
CA GLY A 119 13.86 6.55 -23.56
C GLY A 119 12.62 7.01 -22.78
N GLN A 120 12.76 7.98 -21.87
CA GLN A 120 11.63 8.57 -21.15
C GLN A 120 10.67 9.30 -22.10
N GLU A 121 11.21 10.03 -23.09
CA GLU A 121 10.39 10.70 -24.11
C GLU A 121 9.60 9.70 -24.98
N LEU A 122 10.27 8.64 -25.43
CA LEU A 122 9.65 7.55 -26.20
C LEU A 122 8.55 6.86 -25.40
N TRP A 123 8.79 6.53 -24.13
CA TRP A 123 7.79 5.94 -23.24
C TRP A 123 6.53 6.80 -23.15
N ARG A 124 6.68 8.12 -22.96
CA ARG A 124 5.53 9.03 -22.93
C ARG A 124 4.77 9.06 -24.26
N GLN A 125 5.49 9.08 -25.38
CA GLN A 125 4.87 9.11 -26.71
C GLN A 125 4.11 7.81 -27.02
N GLU A 126 4.70 6.65 -26.74
CA GLU A 126 4.08 5.34 -27.05
C GLU A 126 2.89 5.03 -26.15
N HIS A 127 2.87 5.56 -24.93
CA HIS A 127 1.79 5.30 -23.96
C HIS A 127 0.85 6.49 -23.74
N ASP A 128 0.94 7.52 -24.59
CA ASP A 128 0.14 8.74 -24.51
C ASP A 128 0.10 9.34 -23.09
N ILE A 129 1.29 9.55 -22.51
CA ILE A 129 1.44 10.14 -21.17
C ILE A 129 1.69 11.63 -21.34
N GLY A 130 0.61 12.39 -21.32
CA GLY A 130 0.63 13.85 -21.35
C GLY A 130 -0.50 14.46 -20.50
N PRO A 131 -0.45 15.79 -20.26
CA PRO A 131 -1.45 16.46 -19.44
C PRO A 131 -2.87 16.35 -20.01
N THR A 132 -3.01 16.29 -21.33
CA THR A 132 -4.31 16.25 -22.03
C THR A 132 -4.78 14.83 -22.34
N SER A 133 -3.98 13.82 -22.03
CA SER A 133 -4.23 12.44 -22.42
C SER A 133 -5.27 11.77 -21.53
N VAL A 134 -6.01 10.84 -22.12
CA VAL A 134 -6.97 9.97 -21.42
C VAL A 134 -6.54 8.53 -21.68
N VAL A 135 -6.12 7.84 -20.63
CA VAL A 135 -5.60 6.47 -20.75
C VAL A 135 -6.59 5.46 -20.18
N ASN A 136 -6.66 4.26 -20.77
CA ASN A 136 -7.44 3.17 -20.22
C ASN A 136 -6.53 2.26 -19.39
N VAL A 137 -6.74 2.23 -18.08
CA VAL A 137 -5.94 1.44 -17.14
C VAL A 137 -6.58 0.07 -16.93
N PRO A 138 -5.92 -1.04 -17.32
CA PRO A 138 -6.47 -2.39 -17.20
C PRO A 138 -6.27 -2.97 -15.79
N SER A 139 -6.84 -2.32 -14.78
CA SER A 139 -6.73 -2.76 -13.38
C SER A 139 -8.11 -2.93 -12.73
N PRO A 140 -8.28 -3.96 -11.88
CA PRO A 140 -9.48 -4.12 -11.11
C PRO A 140 -9.56 -3.07 -9.99
N THR A 141 -10.58 -2.22 -10.03
CA THR A 141 -10.84 -1.21 -9.00
C THR A 141 -12.27 -1.27 -8.52
N PHE A 142 -12.47 -0.91 -7.25
CA PHE A 142 -13.78 -0.65 -6.70
C PHE A 142 -14.38 0.62 -7.31
N LYS A 143 -15.71 0.74 -7.21
CA LYS A 143 -16.39 1.98 -7.59
C LYS A 143 -15.87 3.12 -6.70
N PRO A 144 -15.37 4.23 -7.27
CA PRO A 144 -14.91 5.39 -6.50
C PRO A 144 -15.97 5.85 -5.50
N PHE A 145 -15.54 6.24 -4.30
CA PHE A 145 -16.38 6.81 -3.23
C PHE A 145 -17.44 5.87 -2.62
N ALA A 146 -17.67 4.67 -3.14
CA ALA A 146 -18.78 3.81 -2.70
C ALA A 146 -18.46 2.32 -2.60
N GLY A 147 -17.33 1.85 -3.15
CA GLY A 147 -17.08 0.42 -3.30
C GLY A 147 -16.41 -0.28 -2.10
N ALA A 148 -15.89 0.46 -1.12
CA ALA A 148 -15.11 -0.09 -0.01
C ALA A 148 -15.74 -0.13 1.41
N PRO A 149 -17.06 0.09 1.66
CA PRO A 149 -17.64 -0.03 3.02
C PRO A 149 -17.39 -1.38 3.71
N HIS A 150 -17.33 -2.47 2.93
CA HIS A 150 -17.06 -3.82 3.43
C HIS A 150 -15.62 -3.99 3.96
N LEU A 151 -14.71 -3.06 3.65
CA LEU A 151 -13.33 -3.01 4.17
C LEU A 151 -13.18 -2.02 5.35
N GLY A 152 -14.29 -1.46 5.83
CA GLY A 152 -14.33 -0.50 6.93
C GLY A 152 -14.30 0.97 6.52
N TRP A 153 -14.11 1.29 5.24
CA TRP A 153 -14.06 2.69 4.77
C TRP A 153 -15.40 3.19 4.28
N ARG A 154 -15.87 4.29 4.87
CA ARG A 154 -17.18 4.89 4.55
C ARG A 154 -17.08 5.96 3.46
N SER A 155 -15.89 6.49 3.21
CA SER A 155 -15.61 7.52 2.21
C SER A 155 -14.14 7.51 1.80
N GLU A 156 -13.79 8.20 0.70
CA GLU A 156 -12.38 8.41 0.31
C GLU A 156 -11.60 9.13 1.42
N GLN A 157 -12.24 10.04 2.15
CA GLN A 157 -11.59 10.75 3.27
C GLN A 157 -11.06 9.76 4.30
N THR A 158 -11.85 8.74 4.67
CA THR A 158 -11.40 7.73 5.65
C THR A 158 -10.23 6.89 5.15
N ILE A 159 -10.10 6.67 3.84
CA ILE A 159 -8.94 6.00 3.22
C ILE A 159 -7.72 6.90 3.33
N HIS A 160 -7.89 8.20 3.03
CA HIS A 160 -6.82 9.18 3.10
C HIS A 160 -6.33 9.41 4.53
N ASP A 161 -7.23 9.42 5.51
CA ASP A 161 -6.89 9.55 6.92
C ASP A 161 -6.08 8.33 7.41
N ASP A 162 -6.49 7.11 7.04
CA ASP A 162 -5.75 5.89 7.36
C ASP A 162 -4.36 5.87 6.71
N LEU A 163 -4.26 6.20 5.42
CA LEU A 163 -2.97 6.30 4.73
C LEU A 163 -2.07 7.36 5.39
N LYS A 164 -2.59 8.55 5.68
CA LYS A 164 -1.83 9.62 6.33
C LYS A 164 -1.35 9.19 7.72
N ARG A 165 -2.21 8.52 8.49
CA ARG A 165 -1.86 7.95 9.80
C ARG A 165 -0.73 6.92 9.70
N MET A 166 -0.85 5.97 8.77
CA MET A 166 0.14 4.92 8.55
C MET A 166 1.47 5.46 8.00
N PHE A 167 1.43 6.45 7.10
CA PHE A 167 2.62 7.06 6.51
C PHE A 167 3.40 7.91 7.52
N GLU A 168 2.71 8.83 8.20
CA GLU A 168 3.35 9.92 8.95
C GLU A 168 2.78 10.09 10.36
N GLY A 169 1.47 9.91 10.53
CA GLY A 169 0.76 10.27 11.78
C GLY A 169 1.17 9.47 13.01
N SER A 170 1.83 8.32 12.84
CA SER A 170 2.34 7.48 13.93
C SER A 170 3.87 7.44 14.02
N ALA A 171 4.58 8.23 13.21
CA ALA A 171 6.04 8.32 13.26
C ALA A 171 6.53 8.70 14.68
N GLY A 172 7.60 8.04 15.14
CA GLY A 172 8.16 8.19 16.49
C GLY A 172 7.48 7.34 17.56
N THR A 173 6.33 6.72 17.27
CA THR A 173 5.63 5.84 18.22
C THR A 173 6.47 4.61 18.52
N GLN A 174 6.52 4.21 19.80
CA GLN A 174 7.09 2.91 20.19
C GLN A 174 6.10 1.80 19.87
N MET A 175 6.48 0.90 18.98
CA MET A 175 5.69 -0.27 18.62
C MET A 175 5.59 -1.24 19.79
N VAL A 176 4.40 -1.84 19.95
CA VAL A 176 4.18 -2.85 21.00
C VAL A 176 4.83 -4.19 20.67
N VAL A 177 4.98 -4.51 19.37
CA VAL A 177 5.69 -5.69 18.90
C VAL A 177 7.09 -5.34 18.40
N SER A 178 8.10 -6.10 18.82
CA SER A 178 9.43 -6.04 18.24
C SER A 178 9.52 -6.91 16.99
N LEU A 179 9.96 -6.30 15.89
CA LEU A 179 10.13 -7.01 14.61
C LEU A 179 11.54 -7.59 14.45
N ASN A 180 12.53 -7.01 15.13
CA ASN A 180 13.92 -7.44 15.02
C ASN A 180 14.36 -8.30 16.21
N SER A 181 14.45 -9.61 15.99
CA SER A 181 14.86 -10.57 17.04
C SER A 181 16.30 -10.40 17.55
N GLN A 182 17.16 -9.68 16.83
CA GLN A 182 18.54 -9.41 17.26
C GLN A 182 18.65 -8.08 18.01
N HIS A 183 17.72 -7.16 17.76
CA HIS A 183 17.70 -5.83 18.31
C HIS A 183 16.30 -5.48 18.83
N GLU A 184 15.86 -6.19 19.88
CA GLU A 184 14.48 -6.13 20.34
C GLU A 184 14.04 -4.72 20.78
N GLY A 185 14.98 -3.86 21.16
CA GLY A 185 14.75 -2.46 21.50
C GLY A 185 14.51 -1.52 20.31
N CYS A 186 14.82 -1.94 19.07
CA CYS A 186 14.58 -1.15 17.86
C CYS A 186 13.10 -1.24 17.47
N ARG A 187 12.27 -0.41 18.09
CA ARG A 187 10.80 -0.42 17.94
C ARG A 187 10.23 0.95 17.62
N THR A 188 11.07 1.91 17.27
CA THR A 188 10.58 3.23 16.91
C THR A 188 9.99 3.17 15.51
N LEU A 189 8.68 3.40 15.39
CA LEU A 189 8.00 3.44 14.09
C LEU A 189 8.48 4.65 13.30
N HIS A 190 8.89 4.42 12.04
CA HIS A 190 9.24 5.50 11.11
C HIS A 190 8.08 5.82 10.16
N GLY A 191 7.24 4.83 9.85
CA GLY A 191 6.07 4.97 8.99
C GLY A 191 5.83 3.72 8.16
N VAL A 192 4.99 3.84 7.14
CA VAL A 192 4.74 2.79 6.14
C VAL A 192 5.31 3.21 4.79
N ARG A 193 5.75 2.23 3.99
CA ARG A 193 6.23 2.43 2.62
C ARG A 193 5.45 1.52 1.69
N ILE A 194 5.07 2.03 0.51
CA ILE A 194 4.34 1.26 -0.50
C ILE A 194 5.23 1.10 -1.74
N SER A 195 5.78 -0.09 -1.91
CA SER A 195 6.49 -0.51 -3.12
C SER A 195 5.50 -0.92 -4.20
N VAL A 196 5.79 -0.58 -5.44
CA VAL A 196 4.95 -0.91 -6.59
C VAL A 196 5.69 -1.87 -7.50
N HIS A 197 5.08 -3.04 -7.72
CA HIS A 197 5.63 -4.12 -8.52
C HIS A 197 4.75 -4.31 -9.77
N PRO A 198 5.33 -4.23 -10.99
CA PRO A 198 4.59 -4.42 -12.24
C PRO A 198 3.72 -5.69 -12.26
N GLU A 199 4.33 -6.81 -11.88
CA GLU A 199 3.73 -8.15 -11.97
C GLU A 199 2.95 -8.55 -10.71
N TYR A 200 3.41 -8.09 -9.54
CA TYR A 200 2.94 -8.60 -8.24
C TYR A 200 2.06 -7.60 -7.46
N GLY A 201 1.69 -6.46 -8.06
CA GLY A 201 0.85 -5.47 -7.40
C GLY A 201 1.61 -4.57 -6.44
N PHE A 202 1.18 -4.51 -5.19
CA PHE A 202 1.72 -3.61 -4.17
C PHE A 202 2.37 -4.41 -3.05
N GLY A 203 3.51 -3.92 -2.56
CA GLY A 203 4.13 -4.37 -1.31
C GLY A 203 4.05 -3.24 -0.29
N ILE A 204 3.38 -3.47 0.83
CA ILE A 204 3.24 -2.51 1.92
C ILE A 204 4.14 -2.99 3.07
N ALA A 205 5.06 -2.13 3.50
CA ALA A 205 6.03 -2.44 4.55
C ALA A 205 5.98 -1.40 5.67
N ILE A 206 6.14 -1.85 6.91
CA ILE A 206 6.44 -0.96 8.04
C ILE A 206 7.94 -0.68 8.05
N ARG A 207 8.30 0.59 8.17
CA ARG A 207 9.65 1.01 8.50
C ARG A 207 9.77 1.27 9.98
N TYR A 208 10.81 0.73 10.61
CA TYR A 208 11.10 0.91 12.03
C TYR A 208 12.60 1.03 12.28
N GLY A 209 13.00 1.57 13.43
CA GLY A 209 14.40 1.82 13.75
C GLY A 209 14.72 1.92 15.24
N ASP A 210 15.98 2.24 15.51
CA ASP A 210 16.54 2.46 16.85
C ASP A 210 16.22 3.87 17.39
N THR A 211 16.09 4.86 16.52
CA THR A 211 15.85 6.28 16.89
C THR A 211 14.59 6.83 16.23
N HIS A 212 14.23 8.08 16.60
CA HIS A 212 13.15 8.80 15.95
C HIS A 212 13.46 8.97 14.45
N PRO A 213 12.48 8.94 13.54
CA PRO A 213 12.73 9.04 12.09
C PRO A 213 13.41 10.33 11.62
N THR A 214 13.46 11.37 12.45
CA THR A 214 14.21 12.62 12.18
C THR A 214 15.68 12.56 12.58
N ASP A 215 16.07 11.52 13.32
CA ASP A 215 17.40 11.36 13.87
C ASP A 215 18.21 10.39 13.00
N TRP A 216 19.54 10.51 13.07
CA TRP A 216 20.41 9.59 12.36
C TRP A 216 20.47 8.26 13.11
N GLY A 217 20.09 7.17 12.45
CA GLY A 217 19.98 5.85 13.07
C GLY A 217 19.77 4.73 12.06
N SER A 218 19.74 3.51 12.56
CA SER A 218 19.47 2.32 11.76
C SER A 218 17.97 2.15 11.53
N SER A 219 17.58 1.74 10.33
CA SER A 219 16.19 1.45 10.01
C SER A 219 16.06 0.23 9.11
N TRP A 220 14.95 -0.47 9.28
CA TRP A 220 14.59 -1.68 8.56
C TRP A 220 13.17 -1.55 8.03
N ASP A 221 12.91 -2.17 6.88
CA ASP A 221 11.58 -2.25 6.29
C ASP A 221 11.10 -3.71 6.36
N GLU A 222 9.95 -3.96 6.99
CA GLU A 222 9.35 -5.31 7.10
C GLU A 222 8.00 -5.34 6.36
N PRO A 223 7.82 -6.25 5.38
CA PRO A 223 6.58 -6.35 4.62
C PRO A 223 5.42 -6.82 5.50
N ILE A 224 4.37 -6.02 5.61
CA ILE A 224 3.15 -6.34 6.37
C ILE A 224 1.99 -6.78 5.47
N ALA A 225 2.03 -6.44 4.18
CA ALA A 225 1.11 -6.99 3.19
C ALA A 225 1.73 -6.97 1.79
N ARG A 226 1.35 -7.94 0.96
CA ARG A 226 1.59 -7.96 -0.48
C ARG A 226 0.30 -8.31 -1.19
N THR A 227 0.06 -7.69 -2.34
CA THR A 227 -1.12 -8.01 -3.16
C THR A 227 -1.12 -9.49 -3.52
N ARG A 228 -2.22 -10.18 -3.19
CA ARG A 228 -2.46 -11.57 -3.58
C ARG A 228 -3.16 -11.63 -4.93
N GLU A 229 -3.21 -12.81 -5.55
CA GLU A 229 -3.88 -12.99 -6.84
C GLU A 229 -5.33 -12.51 -6.78
N GLY A 230 -5.69 -11.61 -7.69
CA GLY A 230 -7.02 -11.03 -7.76
C GLY A 230 -7.35 -10.02 -6.66
N GLU A 231 -6.42 -9.64 -5.77
CA GLU A 231 -6.65 -8.54 -4.83
C GLU A 231 -6.53 -7.16 -5.52
N THR A 232 -7.35 -6.21 -5.08
CA THR A 232 -7.15 -4.79 -5.43
C THR A 232 -6.20 -4.10 -4.45
N PHE A 233 -5.76 -2.88 -4.77
CA PHE A 233 -4.98 -2.05 -3.85
C PHE A 233 -5.70 -1.87 -2.50
N LEU A 234 -6.99 -1.54 -2.49
CA LEU A 234 -7.72 -1.31 -1.23
C LEU A 234 -7.83 -2.57 -0.36
N GLN A 235 -7.94 -3.75 -0.97
CA GLN A 235 -7.91 -5.00 -0.20
C GLN A 235 -6.53 -5.25 0.44
N THR A 236 -5.47 -5.01 -0.33
CA THR A 236 -4.09 -5.10 0.16
C THR A 236 -3.85 -4.12 1.31
N LEU A 237 -4.33 -2.88 1.16
CA LEU A 237 -4.22 -1.82 2.16
C LEU A 237 -5.03 -2.13 3.43
N ALA A 238 -6.25 -2.68 3.31
CA ALA A 238 -7.07 -3.00 4.48
C ALA A 238 -6.36 -4.03 5.37
N ARG A 239 -5.82 -5.08 4.75
CA ARG A 239 -5.04 -6.10 5.46
C ARG A 239 -3.76 -5.53 6.07
N ALA A 240 -3.07 -4.66 5.35
CA ALA A 240 -1.91 -3.95 5.88
C ALA A 240 -2.27 -3.07 7.10
N ARG A 241 -3.38 -2.34 7.04
CA ARG A 241 -3.88 -1.52 8.16
C ARG A 241 -4.13 -2.37 9.40
N ASP A 242 -4.79 -3.51 9.24
CA ASP A 242 -5.15 -4.37 10.37
C ASP A 242 -3.88 -4.98 11.02
N VAL A 243 -2.88 -5.36 10.22
CA VAL A 243 -1.55 -5.79 10.72
C VAL A 243 -0.80 -4.63 11.37
N PHE A 244 -0.84 -3.43 10.78
CA PHE A 244 -0.25 -2.23 11.37
C PHE A 244 -0.84 -1.93 12.75
N ASP A 245 -2.16 -1.93 12.89
CA ASP A 245 -2.85 -1.66 14.15
C ASP A 245 -2.56 -2.74 15.21
N CYS A 246 -2.39 -4.00 14.80
CA CYS A 246 -1.88 -5.06 15.65
C CYS A 246 -0.44 -4.77 16.15
N LEU A 247 0.52 -4.56 15.23
CA LEU A 247 1.94 -4.49 15.57
C LEU A 247 2.32 -3.21 16.31
N VAL A 248 1.68 -2.09 15.95
CA VAL A 248 2.00 -0.77 16.50
C VAL A 248 1.21 -0.51 17.77
N HIS A 249 -0.07 -0.89 17.82
CA HIS A 249 -0.97 -0.52 18.92
C HIS A 249 -1.54 -1.70 19.72
N GLY A 250 -1.42 -2.94 19.24
CA GLY A 250 -1.99 -4.12 19.90
C GLY A 250 -3.52 -4.21 19.81
N HIS A 251 -4.16 -3.46 18.91
CA HIS A 251 -5.61 -3.26 18.91
C HIS A 251 -6.43 -4.27 18.07
N SER A 252 -5.80 -5.17 17.29
CA SER A 252 -6.53 -6.11 16.40
C SER A 252 -6.48 -7.55 16.88
N ASN A 253 -7.65 -8.23 16.96
CA ASN A 253 -7.74 -9.67 17.25
C ASN A 253 -7.28 -10.57 16.08
N GLU A 254 -7.13 -9.99 14.89
CA GLU A 254 -6.71 -10.63 13.65
C GLU A 254 -5.43 -9.95 13.16
N CYS A 255 -4.31 -10.60 13.45
CA CYS A 255 -2.98 -10.17 13.01
C CYS A 255 -2.51 -11.18 11.96
N ASP A 256 -2.91 -10.99 10.69
CA ASP A 256 -2.48 -11.86 9.59
C ASP A 256 -1.01 -11.60 9.25
N LEU A 257 -0.12 -12.34 9.93
CA LEU A 257 1.33 -12.26 9.72
C LEU A 257 1.80 -13.03 8.47
N GLY A 258 0.91 -13.61 7.65
CA GLY A 258 1.28 -14.54 6.57
C GLY A 258 2.31 -13.98 5.58
N ASP A 259 2.28 -12.68 5.30
CA ASP A 259 3.22 -12.04 4.37
C ASP A 259 4.59 -11.70 5.00
N MET A 260 4.69 -11.65 6.34
CA MET A 260 5.93 -11.43 7.08
C MET A 260 6.78 -12.71 7.19
N GLN A 261 6.14 -13.88 7.17
CA GLN A 261 6.80 -15.17 7.44
C GLN A 261 7.87 -15.58 6.41
N ARG A 262 8.02 -14.84 5.30
CA ARG A 262 8.98 -15.15 4.24
C ARG A 262 10.43 -14.72 4.52
N TYR A 263 10.70 -13.82 5.46
CA TYR A 263 12.02 -13.18 5.56
C TYR A 263 12.69 -13.23 6.94
N TYR A 264 11.96 -13.47 8.03
CA TYR A 264 12.53 -13.50 9.38
C TYR A 264 11.79 -14.48 10.30
N LYS A 265 12.50 -15.00 11.32
CA LYS A 265 12.04 -15.97 12.35
C LYS A 265 10.58 -15.69 12.74
N PRO A 266 9.59 -16.31 12.08
CA PRO A 266 8.19 -15.92 12.20
C PRO A 266 7.66 -16.15 13.62
N GLU A 267 8.29 -17.09 14.33
CA GLU A 267 8.07 -17.42 15.73
C GLU A 267 8.36 -16.27 16.70
N HIS A 268 9.27 -15.33 16.37
CA HIS A 268 9.57 -14.20 17.26
C HIS A 268 8.41 -13.22 17.34
N VAL A 269 7.90 -12.80 16.18
CA VAL A 269 6.74 -11.88 16.07
C VAL A 269 5.47 -12.60 16.53
N SER A 270 5.25 -13.84 16.08
CA SER A 270 4.04 -14.61 16.41
C SER A 270 3.90 -14.86 17.92
N ARG A 271 4.99 -15.11 18.65
CA ARG A 271 4.96 -15.26 20.12
C ARG A 271 4.55 -13.98 20.83
N GLN A 272 5.07 -12.84 20.40
CA GLN A 272 4.71 -11.53 20.99
C GLN A 272 3.24 -11.21 20.73
N VAL A 273 2.76 -11.42 19.50
CA VAL A 273 1.35 -11.23 19.14
C VAL A 273 0.45 -12.17 19.94
N ALA A 274 0.81 -13.46 20.07
CA ALA A 274 0.05 -14.41 20.89
C ALA A 274 -0.04 -13.94 22.35
N ALA A 275 1.07 -13.45 22.92
CA ALA A 275 1.11 -12.91 24.27
C ALA A 275 0.22 -11.67 24.43
N LEU A 276 0.21 -10.75 23.46
CA LEU A 276 -0.66 -9.55 23.47
C LEU A 276 -2.16 -9.92 23.54
N HIS A 277 -2.55 -11.02 22.91
CA HIS A 277 -3.95 -11.47 22.88
C HIS A 277 -4.31 -12.55 23.92
N GLY A 278 -3.39 -12.87 24.83
CA GLY A 278 -3.60 -13.94 25.82
C GLY A 278 -3.83 -15.32 25.19
N ARG A 279 -3.34 -15.54 23.97
CA ARG A 279 -3.43 -16.81 23.23
C ARG A 279 -2.13 -17.60 23.42
N ALA A 280 -2.22 -18.93 23.41
CA ALA A 280 -1.02 -19.76 23.31
C ALA A 280 -0.34 -19.49 21.96
N PRO A 281 1.01 -19.50 21.86
CA PRO A 281 1.69 -19.32 20.59
C PRO A 281 1.22 -20.40 19.61
N THR A 282 0.60 -19.99 18.50
CA THR A 282 0.38 -20.91 17.38
C THR A 282 1.74 -21.24 16.79
N GLU A 283 2.19 -22.49 16.97
CA GLU A 283 3.28 -23.05 16.17
C GLU A 283 2.94 -22.81 14.69
N ALA A 284 3.86 -22.21 13.95
CA ALA A 284 3.65 -21.91 12.54
C ALA A 284 3.36 -23.24 11.84
N ALA A 285 2.15 -23.38 11.27
CA ALA A 285 1.90 -24.44 10.31
C ALA A 285 2.89 -24.24 9.17
N SER A 286 3.87 -25.12 9.08
CA SER A 286 4.79 -25.22 7.96
C SER A 286 3.97 -25.52 6.70
N SER A 287 3.54 -24.47 6.00
CA SER A 287 3.06 -24.66 4.64
C SER A 287 4.25 -25.15 3.80
N PRO A 288 4.12 -26.28 3.08
CA PRO A 288 5.19 -26.77 2.25
C PRO A 288 5.48 -25.73 1.16
N ALA A 289 6.77 -25.46 0.93
CA ALA A 289 7.20 -24.63 -0.18
C ALA A 289 6.65 -25.22 -1.50
N PRO A 290 6.08 -24.40 -2.40
CA PRO A 290 5.82 -24.87 -3.76
C PRO A 290 7.17 -25.05 -4.46
N CYS A 291 7.32 -26.20 -5.14
CA CYS A 291 8.43 -26.51 -6.04
C CYS A 291 8.49 -25.54 -7.22
#